data_AF-A0A401PN16-F1
#
_entry.id   AF-A0A401PN16-F1
#
_cell.length_a   1.000
_cell.length_b   1.000
_cell.length_c   1.000
_cell.angle_alpha   90.00
_cell.angle_beta   90.00
_cell.angle_gamma   90.00
#
_symmetry.space_group_name_H-M   'P 1'
#
loop_
_entity.id
_entity.type
_entity.pdbx_description
1 polymer ?
#
loop_
_entity_poly.entity_id
_entity_poly.type
_entity_poly.pdbx_seq_one_letter_code
_entity_poly.pdbx_strand_id
1 'polypeptide(L)'
;VQYKDGGRVGQAAVTYRQTDMKDKCLAFIEGHTKSIVKTRGFHELSDPALLTILQSDLLTIDEADLINFVREWAHVNSVVLDKPVPEIGKEVVHELRLFLLTPEELTILEAENKKDNFIAMDKIAEVWKFHALKKSSGIAVHLLRRRKGTRPRDHHKYLSLYHK
;
A
#
# COMPACT_ATOMS: atom_id res chain seq x y z
N VAL A 1 23.48 -32.72 33.37
CA VAL A 1 23.58 -31.52 32.51
C VAL A 1 22.64 -31.73 31.32
N GLN A 2 21.38 -31.29 31.45
CA GLN A 2 20.74 -30.27 30.62
C GLN A 2 20.67 -30.63 29.11
N TYR A 3 19.68 -31.45 28.72
CA TYR A 3 19.20 -31.51 27.34
C TYR A 3 18.26 -30.32 27.10
N LYS A 4 18.84 -29.15 26.78
CA LYS A 4 18.10 -27.92 26.42
C LYS A 4 18.64 -27.37 25.10
N ASP A 5 18.36 -28.01 23.96
CA ASP A 5 18.60 -27.35 22.66
C ASP A 5 17.76 -27.85 21.48
N GLY A 6 16.81 -28.78 21.69
CA GLY A 6 15.92 -29.25 20.61
C GLY A 6 14.84 -28.24 20.17
N GLY A 7 14.54 -27.24 20.99
CA GLY A 7 13.47 -26.26 20.72
C GLY A 7 13.85 -25.16 19.71
N ARG A 8 15.14 -24.83 19.58
CA ARG A 8 15.61 -23.71 18.73
C ARG A 8 15.74 -24.07 17.25
N VAL A 9 16.10 -25.32 16.94
CA VAL A 9 16.27 -25.78 15.55
C VAL A 9 14.90 -25.95 14.85
N GLY A 10 13.88 -26.40 15.60
CA GLY A 10 12.51 -26.53 15.10
C GLY A 10 11.84 -25.18 14.80
N GLN A 11 12.04 -24.18 15.68
CA GLN A 11 11.52 -22.83 15.41
C GLN A 11 12.22 -22.19 14.21
N ALA A 12 13.55 -22.28 14.12
CA ALA A 12 14.27 -21.77 12.95
C ALA A 12 13.80 -22.44 11.65
N ALA A 13 13.67 -23.77 11.60
CA ALA A 13 13.21 -24.48 10.40
C ALA A 13 11.77 -24.13 10.00
N VAL A 14 10.87 -23.91 10.97
CA VAL A 14 9.49 -23.46 10.73
C VAL A 14 9.47 -22.00 10.25
N THR A 15 10.29 -21.12 10.84
CA THR A 15 10.45 -19.74 10.40
C THR A 15 11.03 -19.66 8.98
N TYR A 16 12.05 -20.47 8.66
CA TYR A 16 12.66 -20.54 7.33
C TYR A 16 11.69 -21.06 6.26
N ARG A 17 10.88 -22.09 6.56
CA ARG A 17 9.83 -22.57 5.65
C ARG A 17 8.70 -21.54 5.46
N GLN A 18 8.35 -20.80 6.51
CA GLN A 18 7.35 -19.75 6.44
C GLN A 18 7.83 -18.51 5.69
N THR A 19 9.11 -18.13 5.81
CA THR A 19 9.67 -17.02 5.03
C THR A 19 9.74 -17.33 3.53
N ASP A 20 10.19 -18.53 3.14
CA ASP A 20 10.19 -18.94 1.72
C ASP A 20 8.76 -19.00 1.14
N MET A 21 7.80 -19.47 1.93
CA MET A 21 6.39 -19.45 1.52
C MET A 21 5.83 -18.04 1.42
N LYS A 22 6.14 -17.16 2.38
CA LYS A 22 5.74 -15.75 2.35
C LYS A 22 6.32 -15.04 1.13
N ASP A 23 7.59 -15.25 0.82
CA ASP A 23 8.27 -14.63 -0.31
C ASP A 23 7.70 -15.13 -1.65
N LYS A 24 7.38 -16.42 -1.76
CA LYS A 24 6.68 -16.99 -2.92
C LYS A 24 5.26 -16.47 -3.07
N CYS A 25 4.52 -16.33 -1.97
CA CYS A 25 3.19 -15.72 -1.97
C CYS A 25 3.26 -14.25 -2.38
N LEU A 26 4.24 -13.50 -1.87
CA LEU A 26 4.43 -12.11 -2.23
C LEU A 26 4.81 -11.97 -3.71
N ALA A 27 5.74 -12.77 -4.21
CA ALA A 27 6.11 -12.80 -5.63
C ALA A 27 4.93 -13.15 -6.55
N PHE A 28 4.06 -14.07 -6.12
CA PHE A 28 2.81 -14.39 -6.82
C PHE A 28 1.83 -13.20 -6.80
N ILE A 29 1.68 -12.55 -5.65
CA ILE A 29 0.86 -11.34 -5.51
C ILE A 29 1.39 -10.21 -6.39
N GLU A 30 2.70 -10.02 -6.46
CA GLU A 30 3.35 -9.01 -7.30
C GLU A 30 3.09 -9.28 -8.79
N GLY A 31 3.22 -10.54 -9.22
CA GLY A 31 2.99 -10.96 -10.60
C GLY A 31 1.53 -10.92 -11.05
N HIS A 32 0.60 -11.10 -10.12
CA HIS A 32 -0.84 -11.21 -10.41
C HIS A 32 -1.70 -10.18 -9.66
N THR A 33 -1.11 -9.05 -9.23
CA THR A 33 -1.78 -8.09 -8.34
C THR A 33 -3.14 -7.67 -8.89
N LYS A 34 -3.23 -7.33 -10.18
CA LYS A 34 -4.48 -6.92 -10.87
C LYS A 34 -5.61 -7.95 -10.81
N SER A 35 -5.28 -9.24 -10.76
CA SER A 35 -6.27 -10.30 -10.66
C SER A 35 -6.61 -10.58 -9.21
N ILE A 36 -5.61 -10.57 -8.32
CA ILE A 36 -5.76 -10.89 -6.90
C ILE A 36 -6.57 -9.83 -6.18
N VAL A 37 -6.34 -8.54 -6.44
CA VAL A 37 -7.12 -7.45 -5.82
C VAL A 37 -8.63 -7.53 -6.12
N LYS A 38 -9.01 -8.20 -7.22
CA LYS A 38 -10.43 -8.44 -7.58
C LYS A 38 -11.02 -9.67 -6.92
N THR A 39 -10.19 -10.52 -6.32
CA THR A 39 -10.66 -11.73 -5.63
C THR A 39 -11.17 -11.40 -4.24
N ARG A 40 -12.11 -12.21 -3.76
CA ARG A 40 -12.61 -12.11 -2.37
C ARG A 40 -11.49 -12.27 -1.34
N GLY A 41 -10.49 -13.11 -1.63
CA GLY A 41 -9.35 -13.32 -0.76
C GLY A 41 -8.48 -12.09 -0.50
N PHE A 42 -8.53 -11.07 -1.36
CA PHE A 42 -7.87 -9.78 -1.08
C PHE A 42 -8.58 -9.00 0.01
N HIS A 43 -9.92 -9.05 0.06
CA HIS A 43 -10.76 -8.39 1.07
C HIS A 43 -10.57 -9.03 2.46
N GLU A 44 -10.20 -10.30 2.50
CA GLU A 44 -9.93 -11.08 3.71
C GLU A 44 -8.50 -10.88 4.26
N LEU A 45 -7.67 -10.08 3.60
CA LEU A 45 -6.32 -9.79 4.08
C LEU A 45 -6.37 -8.98 5.39
N SER A 46 -5.61 -9.42 6.38
CA SER A 46 -5.35 -8.67 7.61
C SER A 46 -4.53 -7.40 7.32
N ASP A 47 -4.68 -6.35 8.15
CA ASP A 47 -3.90 -5.10 8.06
C ASP A 47 -2.39 -5.30 7.83
N PRO A 48 -1.64 -6.11 8.63
CA PRO A 48 -0.20 -6.28 8.44
C PRO A 48 0.18 -6.98 7.13
N ALA A 49 -0.70 -7.85 6.61
CA ALA A 49 -0.49 -8.50 5.33
C ALA A 49 -0.64 -7.49 4.18
N LEU A 50 -1.69 -6.64 4.25
CA LEU A 50 -1.91 -5.59 3.27
C LEU A 50 -0.79 -4.55 3.30
N LEU A 51 -0.32 -4.14 4.49
CA LEU A 51 0.83 -3.25 4.64
C LEU A 51 2.10 -3.82 3.99
N THR A 52 2.40 -5.10 4.23
CA THR A 52 3.56 -5.77 3.61
C THR A 52 3.48 -5.73 2.08
N ILE A 53 2.29 -5.94 1.53
CA ILE A 53 2.04 -5.88 0.08
C ILE A 53 2.22 -4.44 -0.43
N LEU A 54 1.67 -3.44 0.27
CA LEU A 54 1.77 -2.03 -0.10
C LEU A 54 3.18 -1.46 0.02
N GLN A 55 4.03 -2.05 0.86
CA GLN A 55 5.46 -1.69 0.92
C GLN A 55 6.24 -2.22 -0.30
N SER A 56 5.73 -3.24 -1.01
CA SER A 56 6.41 -3.79 -2.19
C SER A 56 6.39 -2.84 -3.40
N ASP A 57 7.56 -2.65 -3.99
CA ASP A 57 7.75 -1.90 -5.24
C ASP A 57 7.46 -2.73 -6.50
N LEU A 58 7.24 -4.05 -6.35
CA LEU A 58 7.14 -4.97 -7.48
C LEU A 58 5.70 -5.20 -7.95
N LEU A 59 4.71 -4.60 -7.29
CA LEU A 59 3.31 -4.72 -7.69
C LEU A 59 3.08 -4.24 -9.12
N THR A 60 2.32 -5.02 -9.88
CA THR A 60 2.05 -4.80 -11.31
C THR A 60 0.76 -3.99 -11.59
N ILE A 61 0.28 -3.28 -10.58
CA ILE A 61 -0.94 -2.45 -10.59
C ILE A 61 -0.60 -0.96 -10.58
N ASP A 62 -1.50 -0.13 -11.11
CA ASP A 62 -1.38 1.33 -11.00
C ASP A 62 -1.78 1.81 -9.60
N GLU A 63 -1.22 2.95 -9.16
CA GLU A 63 -1.54 3.51 -7.84
C GLU A 63 -3.00 3.94 -7.72
N ALA A 64 -3.61 4.51 -8.77
CA ALA A 64 -5.01 4.93 -8.72
C ALA A 64 -5.94 3.72 -8.52
N ASP A 65 -5.68 2.65 -9.28
CA ASP A 65 -6.39 1.38 -9.13
C ASP A 65 -6.18 0.80 -7.73
N LEU A 66 -4.93 0.78 -7.24
CA LEU A 66 -4.57 0.24 -5.92
C LEU A 66 -5.29 0.97 -4.78
N ILE A 67 -5.38 2.31 -4.84
CA ILE A 67 -6.09 3.10 -3.84
C ILE A 67 -7.57 2.73 -3.82
N ASN A 68 -8.19 2.55 -4.99
CA ASN A 68 -9.59 2.11 -5.07
C ASN A 68 -9.79 0.71 -4.47
N PHE A 69 -8.90 -0.24 -4.74
CA PHE A 69 -8.99 -1.58 -4.14
C PHE A 69 -8.80 -1.55 -2.62
N VAL A 70 -7.88 -0.72 -2.13
CA VAL A 70 -7.66 -0.56 -0.69
C VAL A 70 -8.86 0.13 -0.03
N ARG A 71 -9.49 1.09 -0.72
CA ARG A 71 -10.73 1.73 -0.28
C ARG A 71 -11.87 0.71 -0.19
N GLU A 72 -12.05 -0.12 -1.22
CA GLU A 72 -13.04 -1.23 -1.21
C GLU A 72 -12.77 -2.23 -0.08
N TRP A 73 -11.51 -2.61 0.12
CA TRP A 73 -11.08 -3.44 1.25
C TRP A 73 -11.48 -2.82 2.60
N ALA A 74 -11.24 -1.52 2.79
CA ALA A 74 -11.60 -0.82 4.02
C ALA A 74 -13.11 -0.74 4.24
N HIS A 75 -13.90 -0.56 3.17
CA HIS A 75 -15.38 -0.61 3.25
C HIS A 75 -15.89 -1.99 3.65
N VAL A 76 -15.37 -3.07 3.04
CA VAL A 76 -15.76 -4.44 3.40
C VAL A 76 -15.37 -4.76 4.85
N ASN A 77 -14.16 -4.41 5.26
CA ASN A 77 -13.69 -4.64 6.63
C ASN A 77 -14.41 -3.75 7.65
N SER A 78 -14.79 -2.54 7.29
CA SER A 78 -15.62 -1.65 8.12
C SER A 78 -16.96 -2.30 8.47
N VAL A 79 -17.63 -2.93 7.49
CA VAL A 79 -18.90 -3.64 7.71
C VAL A 79 -18.69 -4.91 8.54
N VAL A 80 -17.60 -5.64 8.30
CA VAL A 80 -17.31 -6.91 9.02
C VAL A 80 -16.92 -6.67 10.48
N LEU A 81 -16.13 -5.62 10.75
CA LEU A 81 -15.60 -5.30 12.07
C LEU A 81 -16.45 -4.28 12.84
N ASP A 82 -17.54 -3.78 12.23
CA ASP A 82 -18.42 -2.73 12.76
C ASP A 82 -17.65 -1.48 13.24
N LYS A 83 -16.69 -1.06 12.41
CA LYS A 83 -15.76 0.06 12.67
C LYS A 83 -15.79 1.04 11.51
N PRO A 84 -15.53 2.34 11.72
CA PRO A 84 -15.51 3.30 10.62
C PRO A 84 -14.33 3.04 9.67
N VAL A 85 -14.59 3.18 8.36
CA VAL A 85 -13.61 3.09 7.26
C VAL A 85 -12.25 3.80 7.54
N PRO A 86 -12.21 5.05 8.04
CA PRO A 86 -10.94 5.72 8.37
C PRO A 86 -10.16 5.06 9.51
N GLU A 87 -10.81 4.35 10.44
CA GLU A 87 -10.12 3.65 11.53
C GLU A 87 -9.43 2.38 11.00
N ILE A 88 -10.11 1.65 10.12
CA ILE A 88 -9.55 0.47 9.44
C ILE A 88 -8.41 0.86 8.49
N GLY A 89 -8.63 1.92 7.71
CA GLY A 89 -7.68 2.38 6.70
C GLY A 89 -6.43 3.08 7.24
N LYS A 90 -6.40 3.48 8.52
CA LYS A 90 -5.42 4.45 9.04
C LYS A 90 -3.97 4.09 8.69
N GLU A 91 -3.54 2.89 9.06
CA GLU A 91 -2.16 2.42 8.80
C GLU A 91 -1.90 2.24 7.31
N VAL A 92 -2.88 1.68 6.59
CA VAL A 92 -2.79 1.32 5.18
C VAL A 92 -2.68 2.57 4.30
N VAL A 93 -3.41 3.63 4.64
CA VAL A 93 -3.36 4.94 3.96
C VAL A 93 -1.97 5.57 4.07
N HIS A 94 -1.20 5.26 5.11
CA HIS A 94 0.17 5.76 5.24
C HIS A 94 1.10 5.25 4.14
N GLU A 95 0.91 4.00 3.70
CA GLU A 95 1.69 3.31 2.67
C GLU A 95 1.21 3.59 1.22
N LEU A 96 0.05 4.24 1.05
CA LEU A 96 -0.46 4.62 -0.26
C LEU A 96 0.37 5.77 -0.87
N ARG A 97 0.78 5.60 -2.12
CA ARG A 97 1.68 6.50 -2.85
C ARG A 97 0.90 7.59 -3.58
N LEU A 98 0.13 8.37 -2.81
CA LEU A 98 -0.75 9.42 -3.34
C LEU A 98 0.00 10.48 -4.17
N PHE A 99 1.27 10.73 -3.83
CA PHE A 99 2.16 11.68 -4.54
C PHE A 99 2.48 11.26 -5.99
N LEU A 100 2.18 10.01 -6.36
CA LEU A 100 2.38 9.51 -7.73
C LEU A 100 1.19 9.78 -8.64
N LEU A 101 0.05 10.23 -8.11
CA LEU A 101 -1.16 10.55 -8.88
C LEU A 101 -1.03 11.90 -9.60
N THR A 102 -1.84 12.12 -10.65
CA THR A 102 -1.99 13.44 -11.28
C THR A 102 -2.93 14.34 -10.47
N PRO A 103 -2.88 15.67 -10.65
CA PRO A 103 -3.87 16.58 -10.05
C PRO A 103 -5.32 16.23 -10.43
N GLU A 104 -5.54 15.70 -11.63
CA GLU A 104 -6.86 15.24 -12.08
C GLU A 104 -7.33 14.04 -11.27
N GLU A 105 -6.46 13.03 -11.11
CA GLU A 105 -6.74 11.84 -10.29
C GLU A 105 -6.94 12.20 -8.82
N LEU A 106 -6.18 13.15 -8.29
CA LEU A 106 -6.34 13.65 -6.93
C LEU A 106 -7.67 14.37 -6.72
N THR A 107 -8.15 15.11 -7.72
CA THR A 107 -9.45 15.78 -7.66
C THR A 107 -10.59 14.76 -7.60
N ILE A 108 -10.51 13.70 -8.41
CA ILE A 108 -11.45 12.57 -8.37
C ILE A 108 -11.38 11.88 -7.01
N LEU A 109 -10.17 11.60 -6.53
CA LEU A 109 -9.93 10.96 -5.24
C LEU A 109 -10.53 11.77 -4.09
N GLU A 110 -10.37 13.10 -4.09
CA GLU A 110 -10.94 14.00 -3.08
C GLU A 110 -12.47 14.00 -3.12
N ALA A 111 -13.07 14.01 -4.31
CA ALA A 111 -14.52 13.97 -4.47
C ALA A 111 -15.11 12.65 -3.92
N GLU A 112 -14.42 11.53 -4.13
CA GLU A 112 -14.78 10.25 -3.52
C GLU A 112 -14.52 10.25 -2.02
N ASN A 113 -13.40 10.82 -1.57
CA ASN A 113 -13.02 10.90 -0.17
C ASN A 113 -14.01 11.71 0.68
N LYS A 114 -14.70 12.70 0.09
CA LYS A 114 -15.78 13.43 0.77
C LYS A 114 -16.98 12.55 1.17
N LYS A 115 -17.12 11.36 0.57
CA LYS A 115 -18.22 10.43 0.87
C LYS A 115 -17.89 9.50 2.05
N ASP A 116 -16.65 9.02 2.12
CA ASP A 116 -16.23 7.97 3.06
C ASP A 116 -15.17 8.41 4.09
N ASN A 117 -14.58 9.60 3.92
CA ASN A 117 -13.47 10.13 4.70
C ASN A 117 -12.31 9.14 4.87
N PHE A 118 -12.07 8.28 3.86
CA PHE A 118 -11.09 7.21 3.94
C PHE A 118 -9.65 7.72 4.17
N ILE A 119 -9.28 8.80 3.51
CA ILE A 119 -7.99 9.48 3.59
C ILE A 119 -8.15 10.76 4.41
N ALA A 120 -7.26 10.97 5.38
CA ALA A 120 -7.23 12.21 6.15
C ALA A 120 -7.01 13.41 5.23
N MET A 121 -7.80 14.47 5.43
CA MET A 121 -7.71 15.71 4.63
C MET A 121 -6.31 16.35 4.70
N ASP A 122 -5.63 16.23 5.84
CA ASP A 122 -4.25 16.70 6.00
C ASP A 122 -3.30 16.06 4.99
N LYS A 123 -3.48 14.77 4.70
CA LYS A 123 -2.65 14.04 3.75
C LYS A 123 -2.95 14.44 2.31
N ILE A 124 -4.22 14.67 1.97
CA ILE A 124 -4.60 15.22 0.66
C ILE A 124 -4.02 16.62 0.47
N ALA A 125 -4.08 17.46 1.50
CA ALA A 125 -3.49 18.80 1.48
C ALA A 125 -1.96 18.76 1.30
N GLU A 126 -1.27 17.80 1.94
CA GLU A 126 0.16 17.59 1.76
C GLU A 126 0.52 17.19 0.32
N VAL A 127 -0.27 16.31 -0.29
CA VAL A 127 -0.10 15.91 -1.69
C VAL A 127 -0.34 17.09 -2.63
N TRP A 128 -1.39 17.88 -2.43
CA TRP A 128 -1.63 19.11 -3.19
C TRP A 128 -0.47 20.10 -3.06
N LYS A 129 0.04 20.28 -1.84
CA LYS A 129 1.21 21.13 -1.57
C LYS A 129 2.45 20.62 -2.31
N PHE A 130 2.65 19.30 -2.36
CA PHE A 130 3.71 18.68 -3.16
C PHE A 130 3.55 19.00 -4.65
N HIS A 131 2.34 18.86 -5.21
CA HIS A 131 2.07 19.17 -6.61
C HIS A 131 2.26 20.66 -6.94
N ALA A 132 1.87 21.55 -6.02
CA ALA A 132 2.01 23.00 -6.20
C ALA A 132 3.47 23.46 -6.06
N LEU A 133 4.20 22.97 -5.05
CA LEU A 133 5.55 23.43 -4.73
C LEU A 133 6.66 22.62 -5.40
N LYS A 134 6.35 21.42 -5.92
CA LYS A 134 7.32 20.44 -6.47
C LYS A 134 8.48 20.13 -5.50
N LYS A 135 8.25 20.29 -4.20
CA LYS A 135 9.24 20.04 -3.13
C LYS A 135 8.88 18.77 -2.38
N SER A 136 9.83 17.84 -2.26
CA SER A 136 9.66 16.57 -1.54
C SER A 136 10.06 16.62 -0.06
N SER A 137 10.39 17.80 0.47
CA SER A 137 10.96 17.95 1.81
C SER A 137 10.01 17.39 2.88
N GLY A 138 10.42 16.31 3.55
CA GLY A 138 9.65 15.65 4.61
C GLY A 138 8.83 14.43 4.18
N ILE A 139 8.77 14.12 2.88
CA ILE A 139 8.02 12.95 2.38
C ILE A 139 8.93 11.71 2.39
N ALA A 140 8.40 10.59 2.87
CA ALA A 140 9.13 9.33 2.87
C ALA A 140 9.46 8.89 1.43
N VAL A 141 10.73 8.55 1.20
CA VAL A 141 11.27 8.26 -0.15
C VAL A 141 10.51 7.13 -0.85
N HIS A 142 10.05 6.12 -0.11
CA HIS A 142 9.31 4.99 -0.68
C HIS A 142 7.94 5.40 -1.27
N LEU A 143 7.32 6.49 -0.79
CA LEU A 143 6.06 7.02 -1.32
C LEU A 143 6.24 7.75 -2.65
N LEU A 144 7.45 8.18 -2.96
CA LEU A 144 7.81 8.84 -4.23
C LEU A 144 8.37 7.85 -5.25
N ARG A 145 8.60 6.60 -4.84
CA ARG A 145 9.14 5.55 -5.69
C ARG A 145 8.00 4.84 -6.43
N ARG A 146 8.11 4.81 -7.75
CA ARG A 146 7.16 4.12 -8.62
C ARG A 146 7.24 2.61 -8.40
N ARG A 147 6.09 1.95 -8.33
CA ARG A 147 6.00 0.49 -8.44
C ARG A 147 6.20 0.06 -9.89
N LYS A 148 6.51 -1.22 -10.08
CA LYS A 148 6.67 -1.84 -11.41
C LYS A 148 5.45 -1.62 -12.32
N GLY A 149 4.25 -1.60 -11.75
CA GLY A 149 2.98 -1.42 -12.44
C GLY A 149 2.50 0.02 -12.59
N THR A 150 3.14 1.00 -11.92
CA THR A 150 2.71 2.40 -11.96
C THR A 150 2.82 2.95 -13.38
N ARG A 151 1.72 3.51 -13.91
CA ARG A 151 1.71 4.13 -15.23
C ARG A 151 2.62 5.36 -15.24
N PRO A 152 3.43 5.57 -16.29
CA PRO A 152 4.27 6.76 -16.37
C PRO A 152 3.38 7.99 -16.52
N ARG A 153 3.59 9.00 -15.67
CA ARG A 153 2.92 10.31 -15.74
C ARG A 153 3.96 11.41 -15.96
N ASP A 154 3.58 12.51 -16.60
CA ASP A 154 4.54 13.56 -17.00
C ASP A 154 5.28 14.20 -15.82
N HIS A 155 4.62 14.33 -14.67
CA HIS A 155 5.22 14.90 -13.47
C HIS A 155 6.22 13.95 -12.77
N HIS A 156 6.28 12.67 -13.17
CA HIS A 156 7.25 11.73 -12.61
C HIS A 156 8.70 12.12 -12.91
N LYS A 157 8.93 12.95 -13.94
CA LYS A 157 10.23 13.55 -14.26
C LYS A 157 10.78 14.40 -13.09
N TYR A 158 9.89 15.00 -12.29
CA TYR A 158 10.29 15.79 -11.12
C TYR A 158 10.52 14.95 -9.87
N LEU A 159 9.99 13.72 -9.83
CA LEU A 159 10.21 12.77 -8.74
C LEU A 159 11.62 12.14 -8.81
N SER A 160 12.13 11.90 -10.02
CA SER A 160 13.49 11.38 -10.24
C SER A 160 14.60 12.35 -9.83
N LEU A 161 14.29 13.64 -9.61
CA LEU A 161 15.29 14.65 -9.23
C LEU A 161 15.74 14.53 -7.76
N TYR A 162 15.07 13.73 -6.94
CA TYR A 162 15.52 13.41 -5.58
C TYR A 162 16.30 12.09 -5.51
N HIS A 163 16.62 11.53 -6.68
CA HIS A 163 17.45 10.34 -6.85
C HIS A 163 18.81 10.68 -7.52
N LYS A 164 19.40 11.85 -7.18
CA LYS A 164 20.85 12.09 -7.17
C LYS A 164 21.17 13.45 -6.58
#